data_AF-A0A355RLT3-F1
#
_entry.id   AF-A0A355RLT3-F1
#
_cell.length_a   1.000
_cell.length_b   1.000
_cell.length_c   1.000
_cell.angle_alpha   90.00
_cell.angle_beta   90.00
_cell.angle_gamma   90.00
#
_symmetry.space_group_name_H-M   'P 1'
#
loop_
_entity.id
_entity.type
_entity.pdbx_description
1 polymer ?
#
loop_
_entity_poly.entity_id
_entity_poly.type
_entity_poly.pdbx_seq_one_letter_code
_entity_poly.pdbx_strand_id
1 'polypeptide(L)'
;MKNKDNYQSKKNNRPNNNRMSNFAPSNKSKSKQEYAKVNGGVFVYSKPLTLGELSKAINVPATDIIKFLFMQGKAITINTMLDDDTIGTVCLQFGYDFKKEKVVDEAHFEDLEIKDDPSQLKERPAVVTIMGHVDHGKT
;
A
#
# COMPACT_ATOMS: atom_id res chain seq x y z
N MET A 1 -50.22 -53.33 42.03
CA MET A 1 -49.22 -52.22 42.02
C MET A 1 -48.71 -52.10 40.59
N LYS A 2 -49.41 -51.33 39.74
CA LYS A 2 -49.08 -49.96 39.29
C LYS A 2 -47.71 -49.85 38.58
N ASN A 3 -47.82 -49.75 37.26
CA ASN A 3 -46.97 -49.16 36.22
C ASN A 3 -45.54 -48.73 36.58
N LYS A 4 -44.59 -49.18 35.75
CA LYS A 4 -43.42 -48.38 35.37
C LYS A 4 -43.54 -48.06 33.89
N ASP A 5 -43.95 -46.82 33.66
CA ASP A 5 -44.20 -46.27 32.34
C ASP A 5 -42.91 -46.21 31.51
N ASN A 6 -43.00 -46.75 30.30
CA ASN A 6 -42.06 -46.55 29.20
C ASN A 6 -42.03 -45.05 28.85
N TYR A 7 -40.99 -44.34 29.28
CA TYR A 7 -40.70 -42.99 28.77
C TYR A 7 -40.07 -43.10 27.38
N GLN A 8 -40.91 -43.05 26.33
CA GLN A 8 -40.43 -42.75 24.98
C GLN A 8 -39.93 -41.31 24.92
N SER A 9 -38.64 -41.17 24.60
CA SER A 9 -38.01 -39.89 24.27
C SER A 9 -38.64 -39.30 23.00
N LYS A 10 -39.35 -38.17 23.15
CA LYS A 10 -39.85 -37.36 22.03
C LYS A 10 -38.67 -36.81 21.23
N LYS A 11 -38.58 -37.20 19.95
CA LYS A 11 -37.73 -36.54 18.95
C LYS A 11 -38.13 -35.06 18.83
N ASN A 12 -37.25 -34.17 19.28
CA ASN A 12 -37.39 -32.73 19.06
C ASN A 12 -37.06 -32.39 17.60
N ASN A 13 -38.10 -32.13 16.80
CA ASN A 13 -37.98 -31.45 15.51
C ASN A 13 -37.52 -30.01 15.76
N ARG A 14 -36.22 -29.76 15.64
CA ARG A 14 -35.69 -28.39 15.58
C ARG A 14 -36.01 -27.81 14.19
N PRO A 15 -36.67 -26.64 14.09
CA PRO A 15 -36.89 -26.02 12.79
C PRO A 15 -35.53 -25.61 12.21
N ASN A 16 -35.28 -26.04 10.97
CA ASN A 16 -34.08 -25.72 10.21
C ASN A 16 -34.15 -24.24 9.79
N ASN A 17 -33.59 -23.36 10.60
CA ASN A 17 -33.47 -21.93 10.28
C ASN A 17 -32.35 -21.72 9.25
N ASN A 18 -32.66 -22.01 7.97
CA ASN A 18 -31.88 -21.51 6.85
C ASN A 18 -32.03 -19.98 6.80
N ARG A 19 -31.17 -19.27 7.55
CA ARG A 19 -31.01 -17.82 7.41
C ARG A 19 -30.30 -17.56 6.09
N MET A 20 -31.08 -17.43 5.02
CA MET A 20 -30.59 -16.93 3.74
C MET A 20 -30.30 -15.44 3.93
N SER A 21 -29.02 -15.07 4.02
CA SER A 21 -28.64 -13.66 3.98
C SER A 21 -28.79 -13.16 2.55
N ASN A 22 -29.69 -12.20 2.28
CA ASN A 22 -29.79 -11.50 1.00
C ASN A 22 -28.64 -10.49 0.78
N PHE A 23 -27.57 -10.57 1.56
CA PHE A 23 -26.39 -9.75 1.34
C PHE A 23 -25.61 -10.35 0.17
N ALA A 24 -25.98 -9.95 -1.04
CA ALA A 24 -25.13 -10.17 -2.20
C ALA A 24 -23.74 -9.61 -1.84
N PRO A 25 -22.65 -10.41 -1.93
CA PRO A 25 -21.33 -9.84 -1.79
C PRO A 25 -21.16 -8.85 -2.93
N SER A 26 -21.20 -7.55 -2.61
CA SER A 26 -20.79 -6.54 -3.56
C SER A 26 -19.31 -6.81 -3.80
N ASN A 27 -19.00 -7.51 -4.89
CA ASN A 27 -17.68 -7.47 -5.49
C ASN A 27 -17.47 -6.03 -5.96
N LYS A 28 -17.16 -5.14 -5.01
CA LYS A 28 -16.41 -3.93 -5.28
C LYS A 28 -15.07 -4.44 -5.76
N SER A 29 -14.96 -4.61 -7.07
CA SER A 29 -13.70 -4.53 -7.80
C SER A 29 -13.01 -3.25 -7.34
N LYS A 30 -12.24 -3.36 -6.27
CA LYS A 30 -11.28 -2.32 -5.87
C LYS A 30 -10.42 -2.14 -7.10
N SER A 31 -10.51 -0.96 -7.70
CA SER A 31 -9.57 -0.52 -8.72
C SER A 31 -8.18 -0.87 -8.21
N LYS A 32 -7.53 -1.80 -8.89
CA LYS A 32 -6.16 -2.20 -8.60
C LYS A 32 -5.29 -1.03 -9.03
N GLN A 33 -5.16 -0.03 -8.16
CA GLN A 33 -4.18 1.02 -8.34
C GLN A 33 -2.82 0.32 -8.32
N GLU A 34 -2.16 0.30 -9.49
CA GLU A 34 -0.87 -0.34 -9.69
C GLU A 34 0.24 0.51 -9.05
N TYR A 35 0.41 0.35 -7.73
CA TYR A 35 1.46 1.03 -6.97
C TYR A 35 2.84 0.37 -7.10
N ALA A 36 2.90 -0.76 -7.78
CA ALA A 36 4.10 -1.53 -7.96
C ALA A 36 4.12 -2.09 -9.38
N LYS A 37 5.16 -1.73 -10.14
CA LYS A 37 5.39 -2.21 -11.51
C LYS A 37 6.78 -2.81 -11.59
N VAL A 38 6.88 -3.96 -12.26
CA VAL A 38 8.17 -4.56 -12.61
C VAL A 38 8.47 -4.16 -14.05
N ASN A 39 9.33 -3.18 -14.23
CA ASN A 39 9.80 -2.74 -15.55
C ASN A 39 11.14 -3.41 -15.82
N GLY A 40 11.15 -4.47 -16.64
CA GLY A 40 12.38 -5.08 -17.14
C GLY A 40 13.34 -5.63 -16.08
N GLY A 41 12.82 -6.05 -14.92
CA GLY A 41 13.63 -6.57 -13.80
C GLY A 41 13.80 -5.60 -12.62
N VAL A 42 13.37 -4.35 -12.76
CA VAL A 42 13.38 -3.36 -11.68
C VAL A 42 11.99 -3.24 -11.06
N PHE A 43 11.91 -3.52 -9.76
CA PHE A 43 10.73 -3.32 -8.92
C PHE A 43 10.64 -1.87 -8.47
N VAL A 44 9.66 -1.14 -9.00
CA VAL A 44 9.41 0.25 -8.61
C VAL A 44 8.22 0.30 -7.66
N TYR A 45 8.38 0.92 -6.50
CA TYR A 45 7.32 1.10 -5.51
C TYR A 45 7.30 2.51 -4.95
N SER A 46 6.12 3.00 -4.58
CA SER A 46 5.92 4.39 -4.17
C SER A 46 5.25 4.58 -2.81
N LYS A 47 4.66 3.51 -2.26
CA LYS A 47 4.00 3.48 -0.95
C LYS A 47 4.50 2.27 -0.14
N PRO A 48 4.32 2.26 1.19
CA PRO A 48 4.52 1.06 1.99
C PRO A 48 3.64 -0.08 1.45
N LEU A 49 4.22 -1.27 1.32
CA LEU A 49 3.56 -2.44 0.76
C LEU A 49 3.50 -3.54 1.81
N THR A 50 2.42 -4.32 1.75
CA THR A 50 2.34 -5.58 2.49
C THR A 50 3.16 -6.66 1.79
N LEU A 51 3.58 -7.69 2.55
CA LEU A 51 4.29 -8.84 1.97
C LEU A 51 3.48 -9.54 0.87
N GLY A 52 2.15 -9.61 1.01
CA GLY A 52 1.26 -10.14 -0.02
C GLY A 52 1.21 -9.29 -1.29
N GLU A 53 1.37 -7.98 -1.19
CA GLU A 53 1.45 -7.08 -2.35
C GLU A 53 2.80 -7.15 -3.03
N LEU A 54 3.89 -7.18 -2.24
CA LEU A 54 5.25 -7.38 -2.75
C LEU A 54 5.32 -8.70 -3.55
N SER A 55 4.86 -9.81 -2.95
CA SER A 55 4.79 -11.13 -3.59
C SER A 55 4.09 -11.10 -4.95
N LYS A 56 2.93 -10.43 -5.02
CA LYS A 56 2.16 -10.29 -6.27
C LYS A 56 2.89 -9.45 -7.31
N ALA A 57 3.66 -8.45 -6.89
CA ALA A 57 4.34 -7.56 -7.80
C ALA A 57 5.59 -8.20 -8.41
N ILE A 58 6.41 -8.90 -7.61
CA ILE A 58 7.60 -9.61 -8.11
C ILE A 58 7.31 -11.03 -8.62
N ASN A 59 6.04 -11.48 -8.62
CA ASN A 59 5.65 -12.84 -9.05
C ASN A 59 6.33 -13.99 -8.28
N VAL A 60 6.75 -13.74 -7.04
CA VAL A 60 7.36 -14.74 -6.16
C VAL A 60 6.32 -15.18 -5.12
N PRO A 61 6.16 -16.48 -4.83
CA PRO A 61 5.21 -16.94 -3.83
C PRO A 61 5.53 -16.39 -2.43
N ALA A 62 4.52 -15.84 -1.76
CA ALA A 62 4.66 -15.24 -0.43
C ALA A 62 5.27 -16.19 0.61
N THR A 63 5.02 -17.50 0.47
CA THR A 63 5.60 -18.53 1.35
C THR A 63 7.12 -18.54 1.31
N ASP A 64 7.74 -18.32 0.15
CA ASP A 64 9.19 -18.38 0.02
C ASP A 64 9.85 -17.08 0.52
N ILE A 65 9.16 -15.95 0.35
CA ILE A 65 9.55 -14.68 0.96
C ILE A 65 9.50 -14.77 2.49
N ILE A 66 8.44 -15.36 3.06
CA ILE A 66 8.29 -15.55 4.51
C ILE A 66 9.41 -16.45 5.04
N LYS A 67 9.73 -17.56 4.36
CA LYS A 67 10.83 -18.46 4.76
C LYS A 67 12.17 -17.73 4.76
N PHE A 68 12.44 -16.94 3.73
CA PHE A 68 13.67 -16.16 3.63
C PHE A 68 13.80 -15.15 4.77
N LEU A 69 12.76 -14.37 5.03
CA LEU A 69 12.74 -13.40 6.13
C LEU A 69 12.87 -14.08 7.50
N PHE A 70 12.26 -15.26 7.65
CA PHE A 70 12.39 -16.07 8.86
C PHE A 70 13.84 -16.54 9.09
N MET A 71 14.55 -16.95 8.04
CA MET A 71 15.98 -17.28 8.12
C MET A 71 16.85 -16.08 8.52
N GLN A 72 16.41 -14.86 8.18
CA GLN A 72 17.05 -13.61 8.63
C GLN A 72 16.62 -13.18 10.04
N GLY A 73 15.86 -14.01 10.77
CA GLY A 73 15.40 -13.74 12.14
C GLY A 73 14.19 -12.80 12.23
N LYS A 74 13.54 -12.48 11.11
CA LYS A 74 12.35 -11.61 11.05
C LYS A 74 11.09 -12.45 10.87
N ALA A 75 10.30 -12.60 11.94
CA ALA A 75 9.02 -13.29 11.89
C ALA A 75 7.90 -12.34 11.42
N ILE A 76 7.46 -12.49 10.16
CA ILE A 76 6.52 -11.59 9.49
C ILE A 76 5.39 -12.41 8.86
N THR A 77 4.17 -11.85 8.80
CA THR A 77 2.99 -12.50 8.19
C THR A 77 2.59 -11.85 6.86
N ILE A 78 1.67 -12.49 6.12
CA ILE A 78 1.31 -12.06 4.75
C ILE A 78 0.76 -10.63 4.66
N ASN A 79 0.08 -10.16 5.71
CA ASN A 79 -0.58 -8.86 5.74
C ASN A 79 0.24 -7.81 6.50
N THR A 80 1.45 -8.15 6.95
CA THR A 80 2.32 -7.22 7.65
C THR A 80 2.91 -6.22 6.64
N MET A 81 2.94 -4.94 7.04
CA MET A 81 3.61 -3.88 6.29
C MET A 81 5.12 -4.07 6.34
N LEU A 82 5.78 -3.91 5.20
CA LEU A 82 7.23 -4.06 5.09
C LEU A 82 7.90 -2.68 5.08
N ASP A 83 9.04 -2.62 5.76
CA ASP A 83 9.95 -1.47 5.71
C ASP A 83 10.74 -1.50 4.39
N ASP A 84 11.22 -0.33 3.95
CA ASP A 84 12.03 -0.16 2.74
C ASP A 84 13.23 -1.11 2.70
N ASP A 85 13.93 -1.25 3.84
CA ASP A 85 15.10 -2.12 3.97
C ASP A 85 14.73 -3.60 3.75
N THR A 86 13.57 -4.02 4.28
CA THR A 86 13.09 -5.41 4.08
C THR A 86 12.65 -5.68 2.66
N ILE A 87 12.00 -4.71 2.01
CA ILE A 87 11.63 -4.79 0.59
C ILE A 87 12.90 -4.93 -0.26
N GLY A 88 13.89 -4.06 -0.04
CA GLY A 88 15.16 -4.10 -0.76
C GLY A 88 15.88 -5.43 -0.58
N THR A 89 15.96 -5.94 0.65
CA THR A 89 16.62 -7.22 0.94
C THR A 89 15.94 -8.40 0.22
N VAL A 90 14.61 -8.42 0.19
CA VAL A 90 13.83 -9.44 -0.54
C VAL A 90 14.06 -9.30 -2.04
N CYS A 91 13.95 -8.10 -2.62
CA CYS A 91 14.16 -7.88 -4.04
C CYS A 91 15.55 -8.36 -4.49
N LEU A 92 16.60 -7.99 -3.77
CA LEU A 92 17.98 -8.40 -4.08
C LEU A 92 18.16 -9.93 -4.04
N GLN A 93 17.56 -10.61 -3.05
CA GLN A 93 17.64 -12.06 -2.93
C GLN A 93 17.01 -12.79 -4.13
N PHE A 94 15.91 -12.25 -4.66
CA PHE A 94 15.18 -12.84 -5.80
C PHE A 94 15.64 -12.28 -7.15
N GLY A 95 16.72 -11.49 -7.19
CA GLY A 95 17.32 -10.99 -8.43
C GLY A 95 16.57 -9.82 -9.07
N TYR A 96 15.76 -9.11 -8.31
CA TYR A 96 15.10 -7.88 -8.75
C TYR A 96 15.87 -6.66 -8.22
N ASP A 97 16.13 -5.72 -9.12
CA ASP A 97 16.58 -4.39 -8.70
C ASP A 97 15.38 -3.63 -8.10
N PHE A 98 15.61 -2.64 -7.24
CA PHE A 98 14.52 -1.90 -6.59
C PHE A 98 14.71 -0.39 -6.68
N LYS A 99 13.61 0.33 -6.91
CA LYS A 99 13.61 1.79 -6.94
C LYS A 99 12.40 2.33 -6.19
N LYS A 100 12.66 3.15 -5.17
CA LYS A 100 11.61 3.90 -4.48
C LYS A 100 11.28 5.15 -5.30
N GLU A 101 10.10 5.19 -5.88
CA GLU A 101 9.60 6.37 -6.57
C GLU A 101 8.96 7.30 -5.53
N LYS A 102 9.50 8.51 -5.40
CA LYS A 102 8.82 9.56 -4.64
C LYS A 102 7.64 10.00 -5.49
N VAL A 103 6.42 9.71 -5.02
CA VAL A 103 5.24 10.39 -5.57
C VAL A 103 5.41 11.86 -5.23
N VAL A 104 5.77 12.66 -6.23
CA VAL A 104 5.64 14.11 -6.12
C VAL A 104 4.13 14.35 -6.13
N ASP A 105 3.56 14.50 -4.94
CA ASP A 105 2.20 14.97 -4.80
C ASP A 105 2.13 16.37 -5.41
N GLU A 106 1.08 16.70 -6.16
CA GLU A 106 0.91 18.05 -6.75
C GLU A 106 0.90 19.17 -5.69
N ALA A 107 0.77 18.81 -4.40
CA ALA A 107 0.90 19.71 -3.27
C ALA A 107 2.35 20.06 -2.88
N HIS A 108 3.36 19.34 -3.39
CA HIS A 108 4.78 19.50 -3.07
C HIS A 108 5.59 20.07 -4.25
N PHE A 109 5.06 21.11 -4.89
CA PHE A 109 5.78 21.83 -5.96
C PHE A 109 7.07 22.48 -5.48
N GLU A 110 7.17 22.81 -4.19
CA GLU A 110 8.36 23.45 -3.61
C GLU A 110 9.61 22.54 -3.62
N ASP A 111 9.43 21.22 -3.65
CA ASP A 111 10.53 20.24 -3.70
C ASP A 111 11.05 19.96 -5.13
N LEU A 112 10.40 20.54 -6.15
CA LEU A 112 10.82 20.41 -7.55
C LEU A 112 11.94 21.41 -7.87
N GLU A 113 13.19 21.00 -7.66
CA GLU A 113 14.33 21.70 -8.24
C GLU A 113 14.40 21.45 -9.76
N ILE A 114 13.76 22.31 -10.54
CA ILE A 114 13.96 22.37 -11.98
C ILE A 114 15.29 23.08 -12.23
N LYS A 115 16.33 22.32 -12.58
CA LYS A 115 17.62 22.88 -12.99
C LYS A 115 17.54 23.27 -14.47
N ASP A 116 17.43 24.56 -14.72
CA ASP A 116 17.51 25.11 -16.08
C ASP A 116 18.92 24.92 -16.67
N ASP A 117 18.99 24.68 -17.97
CA ASP A 117 20.26 24.67 -18.71
C ASP A 117 20.89 26.07 -18.67
N PRO A 118 22.17 26.21 -18.27
CA PRO A 118 22.83 27.52 -18.21
C PRO A 118 22.84 28.26 -19.56
N SER A 119 22.79 27.54 -20.68
CA SER A 119 22.73 28.13 -22.02
C SER A 119 21.37 28.72 -22.40
N GLN A 120 20.30 28.36 -21.66
CA GLN A 120 18.93 28.82 -21.90
C GLN A 120 18.49 29.95 -20.96
N LEU A 121 19.34 30.35 -20.01
CA LEU A 121 19.08 31.46 -19.10
C LEU A 121 18.98 32.79 -19.86
N LYS A 122 17.95 33.57 -19.55
CA LYS A 122 17.73 34.92 -20.11
C LYS A 122 17.72 35.94 -18.98
N GLU A 123 18.31 37.10 -19.24
CA GLU A 123 18.28 38.23 -18.30
C GLU A 123 16.84 38.74 -18.15
N ARG A 124 16.40 38.91 -16.90
CA ARG A 124 15.08 39.48 -16.55
C ARG A 124 15.27 40.71 -15.68
N PRO A 125 14.44 41.75 -15.85
CA PRO A 125 14.53 42.94 -15.01
C PRO A 125 14.24 42.60 -13.54
N ALA A 126 14.82 43.39 -12.63
CA ALA A 126 14.58 43.24 -11.20
C ALA A 126 13.12 43.58 -10.85
N VAL A 127 12.51 42.77 -9.99
CA VAL A 127 11.21 43.06 -9.38
C VAL A 127 11.47 43.71 -8.03
N VAL A 128 11.05 44.98 -7.86
CA VAL A 128 11.25 45.76 -6.63
C VAL A 128 9.90 46.10 -6.03
N THR A 129 9.72 45.81 -4.74
CA THR A 129 8.52 46.18 -3.96
C THR A 129 8.93 47.14 -2.85
N ILE A 130 8.28 48.30 -2.77
CA ILE A 130 8.54 49.30 -1.74
C ILE A 130 7.42 49.19 -0.68
N MET A 131 7.77 48.83 0.57
CA MET A 131 6.80 48.65 1.68
C MET A 131 7.06 49.61 2.85
N GLY A 132 6.02 49.98 3.61
CA GLY A 132 6.12 50.71 4.89
C GLY A 132 4.87 51.55 5.25
N HIS A 133 4.99 52.49 6.20
CA HIS A 133 3.89 53.35 6.65
C HIS A 133 3.44 54.41 5.62
N VAL A 134 2.16 54.79 5.62
CA VAL A 134 1.55 55.68 4.60
C VAL A 134 2.31 57.01 4.46
N ASP A 135 2.82 57.54 5.56
CA ASP A 135 3.41 58.89 5.62
C ASP A 135 4.84 59.00 5.07
N HIS A 136 5.44 57.90 4.60
CA HIS A 136 6.86 57.89 4.21
C HIS A 136 7.08 57.94 2.68
N GLY A 137 6.17 58.54 1.92
CA GLY A 137 6.39 58.86 0.50
C GLY A 137 6.74 57.66 -0.39
N LYS A 138 6.03 56.54 -0.24
CA LYS A 138 6.19 55.34 -1.08
C LYS A 138 5.44 55.39 -2.41
N THR A 139 4.84 56.54 -2.68
CA THR A 139 4.11 56.89 -3.91
C THR A 139 4.91 57.96 -4.63
#